data_AF-A0A2T6BYE9-F1
#
_entry.id   AF-A0A2T6BYE9-F1
#
_cell.length_a   1.000
_cell.length_b   1.000
_cell.length_c   1.000
_cell.angle_alpha   90.00
_cell.angle_beta   90.00
_cell.angle_gamma   90.00
#
_symmetry.space_group_name_H-M   'P 1'
#
loop_
_entity.id
_entity.type
_entity.pdbx_description
1 polymer ?
#
loop_
_entity_poly.entity_id
_entity_poly.type
_entity_poly.pdbx_seq_one_letter_code
_entity_poly.pdbx_strand_id
1 'polypeptide(L)'
;MVKKFTIQNKKFDMNDTSRTHIDPKIFEKIVRTVAPDDIEIDEEYERLIIVNDKTGEHFYKKSLGMKMSSLLGQKYSYHIINFIEFSKVKDVLFEISDPREGSTIKLKMSFELSCIKSKGITAIQFLKKNKNASVAIYKIIASWIRSFIEQHPNFTNDFFRLEKELREVITNQAQRKGFRIRAIRLVPIGNKKVDIKQHITILHGTKCQIADDHIEVRNKIVVNLVNERAFLWKDIKNPEEWIKEKADAIIQNELIDKSFKDIVDEFRTAYRRNISAKLDAAVREIGYSIQHIISIPSDEIAEFLNGFVFKLGNHDTFETKEAEIKIKMSVTVEGKGTQINGIDKKYIKPRKSIIEDIKKLTIETVEKEMRTVDPATYYREFHEVSNNLELKIKKQLIKVFKLDESDLKISISFLKTDLKERFDRLFAERGTVIIESKTENMYYEIKYGVQFVNDWHIFHKNHIKYQNETAQEYNDISNYIKNEIELEVMRVAGPLIELADTRKLDQEIENLFEQTQHIITDEFGLLLKAPRLRRVAHNDLNDNEIHAAAFLEQRKQIREELKLAVLEEDDDLVEELSKKLTESSERLKKISATDSKFIIKESNVKQLGENDS
;
A
#
# COMPACT_ATOMS: atom_id res chain seq x y z
N MET A 1 41.17 -23.07 -43.40
CA MET A 1 42.34 -22.55 -42.67
C MET A 1 41.86 -21.65 -41.53
N VAL A 2 41.79 -22.19 -40.32
CA VAL A 2 41.40 -21.42 -39.12
C VAL A 2 42.64 -20.70 -38.61
N LYS A 3 42.70 -19.37 -38.77
CA LYS A 3 43.75 -18.56 -38.12
C LYS A 3 43.53 -18.66 -36.61
N LYS A 4 44.40 -19.43 -35.92
CA LYS A 4 44.53 -19.37 -34.47
C LYS A 4 44.97 -17.94 -34.12
N PHE A 5 44.03 -17.13 -33.65
CA PHE A 5 44.36 -15.88 -32.98
C PHE A 5 44.98 -16.24 -31.64
N THR A 6 46.30 -16.21 -31.57
CA THR A 6 47.02 -16.24 -30.28
C THR A 6 46.70 -14.93 -29.58
N ILE A 7 45.75 -14.97 -28.64
CA ILE A 7 45.47 -13.84 -27.75
C ILE A 7 46.75 -13.63 -26.94
N GLN A 8 47.54 -12.61 -27.29
CA GLN A 8 48.62 -12.17 -26.43
C GLN A 8 47.98 -11.65 -25.14
N ASN A 9 48.28 -12.30 -24.02
CA ASN A 9 47.91 -11.81 -22.70
C ASN A 9 48.48 -10.40 -22.54
N LYS A 10 47.62 -9.38 -22.62
CA LYS A 10 48.01 -8.00 -22.37
C LYS A 10 48.48 -7.91 -20.91
N LYS A 11 49.76 -7.58 -20.73
CA LYS A 11 50.38 -7.39 -19.42
C LYS A 11 50.06 -6.00 -18.89
N PHE A 12 50.06 -5.84 -17.56
CA PHE A 12 50.03 -4.51 -16.94
C PHE A 12 51.14 -3.63 -17.50
N ASP A 13 50.81 -2.36 -17.74
CA ASP A 13 51.81 -1.35 -18.03
C ASP A 13 52.05 -0.53 -16.77
N MET A 14 53.31 -0.34 -16.39
CA MET A 14 53.67 0.48 -15.25
C MET A 14 54.64 1.55 -15.72
N ASN A 15 54.12 2.77 -15.79
CA ASN A 15 54.79 3.87 -16.45
C ASN A 15 55.86 4.46 -15.50
N ASP A 16 57.13 4.12 -15.75
CA ASP A 16 58.29 4.58 -14.97
C ASP A 16 58.71 6.04 -15.32
N THR A 17 57.89 6.76 -16.09
CA THR A 17 58.19 8.08 -16.65
C THR A 17 58.02 9.24 -15.67
N SER A 18 57.42 9.01 -14.50
CA SER A 18 57.39 10.04 -13.46
C SER A 18 58.81 10.23 -12.92
N ARG A 19 59.41 11.40 -13.19
CA ARG A 19 60.67 11.84 -12.60
C ARG A 19 60.51 11.77 -11.09
N THR A 20 60.99 10.68 -10.49
CA THR A 20 60.93 10.53 -9.05
C THR A 20 61.91 11.53 -8.44
N HIS A 21 61.37 12.57 -7.81
CA HIS A 21 62.13 13.48 -6.95
C HIS A 21 62.49 12.77 -5.62
N ILE A 22 63.02 11.55 -5.68
CA ILE A 22 63.71 10.99 -4.54
C ILE A 22 65.05 11.71 -4.49
N ASP A 23 65.28 12.48 -3.43
CA ASP A 23 66.55 13.15 -3.20
C ASP A 23 67.71 12.15 -3.37
N PRO A 24 68.66 12.39 -4.30
CA PRO A 24 69.78 11.47 -4.55
C PRO A 24 70.65 11.25 -3.31
N LYS A 25 70.64 12.19 -2.35
CA LYS A 25 71.41 12.12 -1.10
C LYS A 25 70.65 11.47 0.04
N ILE A 26 69.37 11.12 -0.16
CA ILE A 26 68.52 10.66 0.94
C ILE A 26 69.09 9.42 1.65
N PHE A 27 69.85 8.59 0.94
CA PHE A 27 70.47 7.37 1.45
C PHE A 27 71.87 7.56 2.04
N GLU A 28 72.49 8.74 1.89
CA GLU A 28 73.81 9.04 2.49
C GLU A 28 73.75 8.97 4.02
N LYS A 29 72.57 9.21 4.61
CA LYS A 29 72.32 9.06 6.05
C LYS A 29 72.42 7.61 6.55
N ILE A 30 72.19 6.63 5.68
CA ILE A 30 72.25 5.21 6.04
C ILE A 30 73.57 4.60 5.56
N VAL A 31 74.01 4.93 4.35
CA VAL A 31 75.25 4.42 3.76
C VAL A 31 75.98 5.57 3.08
N ARG A 32 77.13 5.96 3.63
CA ARG A 32 78.03 6.96 3.00
C ARG A 32 79.33 6.31 2.58
N THR A 33 79.84 6.71 1.43
CA THR A 33 81.20 6.37 0.99
C THR A 33 82.13 7.49 1.42
N VAL A 34 83.19 7.16 2.16
CA VAL A 34 84.15 8.13 2.69
C VAL A 34 85.54 7.90 2.10
N ALA A 35 86.37 8.94 2.11
CA ALA A 35 87.78 8.77 1.80
C ALA A 35 88.47 7.96 2.91
N PRO A 36 89.59 7.26 2.61
CA PRO A 36 90.32 6.48 3.60
C PRO A 36 90.84 7.28 4.81
N ASP A 37 90.97 8.60 4.63
CA ASP A 37 91.52 9.55 5.61
C ASP A 37 90.42 10.31 6.38
N ASP A 38 89.16 10.25 5.91
CA ASP A 38 88.00 10.93 6.50
C ASP A 38 87.09 9.96 7.25
N ILE A 39 87.66 8.93 7.87
CA ILE A 39 86.89 7.89 8.56
C ILE A 39 86.59 8.35 9.99
N GLU A 40 85.40 8.93 10.17
CA GLU A 40 84.78 9.18 11.47
C GLU A 40 83.55 8.30 11.63
N ILE A 41 83.59 7.38 12.61
CA ILE A 41 82.50 6.46 12.92
C ILE A 41 82.05 6.62 14.37
N ASP A 42 80.74 6.62 14.58
CA ASP A 42 80.16 6.35 15.88
C ASP A 42 80.11 4.83 16.09
N GLU A 43 80.96 4.28 16.95
CA GLU A 43 81.04 2.81 17.16
C GLU A 43 79.75 2.20 17.73
N GLU A 44 78.87 3.00 18.33
CA GLU A 44 77.61 2.52 18.88
C GLU A 44 76.60 2.21 17.76
N TYR A 45 76.56 3.06 16.73
CA TYR A 45 75.49 3.08 15.73
C TYR A 45 75.95 2.81 14.31
N GLU A 46 77.24 2.99 14.06
CA GLU A 46 77.85 2.91 12.75
C GLU A 46 78.86 1.76 12.65
N ARG A 47 79.13 1.33 11.41
CA ARG A 47 80.17 0.35 11.13
C ARG A 47 80.87 0.67 9.84
N LEU A 48 82.19 0.69 9.90
CA LEU A 48 83.04 0.72 8.73
C LEU A 48 83.02 -0.64 8.03
N ILE A 49 82.77 -0.62 6.72
CA ILE A 49 82.86 -1.77 5.83
C ILE A 49 83.72 -1.35 4.64
N ILE A 50 84.89 -1.98 4.52
CA ILE A 50 85.82 -1.74 3.43
C ILE A 50 85.61 -2.83 2.39
N VAL A 51 85.35 -2.46 1.14
CA VAL A 51 85.02 -3.42 0.07
C VAL A 51 86.05 -3.31 -1.05
N ASN A 52 86.62 -4.45 -1.44
CA ASN A 52 87.47 -4.54 -2.62
C ASN A 52 86.63 -4.27 -3.88
N ASP A 53 87.02 -3.28 -4.68
CA ASP A 53 86.25 -2.85 -5.84
C ASP A 53 86.18 -3.90 -6.95
N LYS A 54 87.20 -4.75 -7.03
CA LYS A 54 87.30 -5.81 -8.04
C LYS A 54 86.62 -7.09 -7.60
N THR A 55 86.90 -7.56 -6.37
CA THR A 55 86.44 -8.89 -5.91
C THR A 55 85.12 -8.83 -5.13
N GLY A 56 84.75 -7.67 -4.59
CA GLY A 56 83.59 -7.53 -3.70
C GLY A 56 83.79 -8.12 -2.29
N GLU A 57 84.98 -8.64 -1.99
CA GLU A 57 85.39 -9.05 -0.65
C GLU A 57 85.36 -7.87 0.31
N HIS A 58 85.03 -8.13 1.57
CA HIS A 58 84.80 -7.10 2.58
C HIS A 58 85.67 -7.30 3.82
N PHE A 59 86.01 -6.19 4.47
CA PHE A 59 86.83 -6.11 5.67
C PHE A 59 86.22 -5.10 6.64
N TYR A 60 86.36 -5.36 7.95
CA TYR A 60 85.84 -4.46 8.99
C TYR A 60 86.90 -3.52 9.59
N LYS A 61 88.18 -3.77 9.27
CA LYS A 61 89.32 -2.93 9.70
C LYS A 61 90.43 -3.00 8.67
N LYS A 62 91.25 -1.95 8.58
CA LYS A 62 92.46 -1.96 7.72
C LYS A 62 93.39 -3.07 8.21
N SER A 63 93.61 -4.10 7.40
CA SER A 63 94.58 -5.17 7.69
C SER A 63 95.92 -4.91 6.99
N LEU A 64 97.00 -5.52 7.49
CA LEU A 64 98.31 -5.44 6.84
C LEU A 64 98.24 -5.97 5.39
N GLY A 65 97.45 -7.01 5.16
CA GLY A 65 97.18 -7.58 3.84
C GLY A 65 96.52 -6.59 2.87
N MET A 66 95.61 -5.74 3.36
CA MET A 66 95.00 -4.69 2.54
C MET A 66 95.99 -3.60 2.13
N LYS A 67 96.93 -3.24 3.00
CA LYS A 67 98.00 -2.27 2.64
C LYS A 67 98.88 -2.84 1.53
N MET A 68 99.31 -4.11 1.66
CA MET A 68 100.08 -4.81 0.64
C MET A 68 99.34 -4.92 -0.71
N SER A 69 98.06 -5.30 -0.71
CA SER A 69 97.27 -5.41 -1.94
C SER A 69 96.94 -4.06 -2.59
N SER A 70 96.83 -2.99 -1.80
CA SER A 70 96.70 -1.63 -2.33
C SER A 70 97.96 -1.16 -3.08
N LEU A 71 99.17 -1.56 -2.61
CA LEU A 71 100.43 -1.32 -3.33
C LEU A 71 100.48 -2.08 -4.67
N LEU A 72 99.77 -3.21 -4.77
CA LEU A 72 99.59 -3.98 -6.00
C LEU A 72 98.45 -3.45 -6.90
N GLY A 73 97.94 -2.24 -6.63
CA GLY A 73 96.94 -1.56 -7.45
C GLY A 73 95.49 -1.96 -7.20
N GLN A 74 95.18 -2.75 -6.16
CA GLN A 74 93.79 -3.03 -5.79
C GLN A 74 93.12 -1.78 -5.19
N LYS A 75 91.93 -1.45 -5.68
CA LYS A 75 91.12 -0.34 -5.19
C LYS A 75 90.12 -0.82 -4.15
N TYR A 76 89.96 -0.03 -3.09
CA TYR A 76 89.06 -0.30 -1.98
C TYR A 76 88.14 0.91 -1.77
N SER A 77 86.84 0.64 -1.66
CA SER A 77 85.84 1.62 -1.24
C SER A 77 85.57 1.47 0.26
N TYR A 78 85.54 2.61 0.97
CA TYR A 78 85.25 2.65 2.40
C TYR A 78 83.82 3.15 2.59
N HIS A 79 82.98 2.30 3.18
CA HIS A 79 81.59 2.61 3.43
C HIS A 79 81.32 2.64 4.93
N ILE A 80 80.64 3.68 5.39
CA ILE A 80 80.10 3.74 6.74
C ILE A 80 78.61 3.48 6.65
N ILE A 81 78.13 2.49 7.39
CA ILE A 81 76.70 2.19 7.50
C ILE A 81 76.21 2.62 8.88
N ASN A 82 75.17 3.43 8.92
CA ASN A 82 74.40 3.72 10.12
C ASN A 82 73.19 2.77 10.21
N PHE A 83 73.05 2.06 11.34
CA PHE A 83 71.99 1.06 11.51
C PHE A 83 70.75 1.57 12.27
N ILE A 84 70.83 2.78 12.82
CA ILE A 84 69.74 3.40 13.59
C ILE A 84 68.99 4.43 12.75
N GLU A 85 69.71 5.17 11.90
CA GLU A 85 69.13 6.19 11.04
C GLU A 85 68.15 5.63 10.01
N PHE A 86 67.08 6.39 9.77
CA PHE A 86 66.07 6.08 8.77
C PHE A 86 66.00 7.17 7.71
N SER A 87 66.16 6.79 6.45
CA SER A 87 65.88 7.66 5.31
C SER A 87 64.39 7.66 5.02
N LYS A 88 63.76 8.83 5.14
CA LYS A 88 62.33 9.01 4.89
C LYS A 88 62.07 9.32 3.42
N VAL A 89 61.65 8.33 2.65
CA VAL A 89 61.23 8.52 1.27
C VAL A 89 59.76 8.93 1.26
N LYS A 90 59.45 10.07 0.65
CA LYS A 90 58.09 10.59 0.58
C LYS A 90 57.61 10.60 -0.86
N ASP A 91 56.33 10.27 -1.01
CA ASP A 91 55.53 10.65 -2.17
C ASP A 91 56.03 10.11 -3.52
N VAL A 92 56.61 8.91 -3.52
CA VAL A 92 56.99 8.19 -4.73
C VAL A 92 55.73 7.79 -5.49
N LEU A 93 55.65 8.17 -6.76
CA LEU A 93 54.49 7.89 -7.59
C LEU A 93 54.73 6.62 -8.43
N PHE A 94 53.75 5.74 -8.44
CA PHE A 94 53.68 4.59 -9.35
C PHE A 94 52.37 4.68 -10.12
N GLU A 95 52.43 4.68 -11.44
CA GLU A 95 51.24 4.66 -12.30
C GLU A 95 51.12 3.27 -12.92
N ILE A 96 50.05 2.55 -12.55
CA ILE A 96 49.79 1.16 -12.93
C ILE A 96 48.53 1.15 -13.78
N SER A 97 48.64 0.73 -15.03
CA SER A 97 47.54 0.62 -15.98
C SER A 97 47.21 -0.83 -16.26
N ASP A 98 45.93 -1.20 -16.11
CA ASP A 98 45.39 -2.48 -16.55
C ASP A 98 44.76 -2.33 -17.95
N PRO A 99 45.43 -2.79 -19.01
CA PRO A 99 44.91 -2.68 -20.38
C PRO A 99 43.76 -3.64 -20.67
N ARG A 100 43.41 -4.56 -19.75
CA ARG A 100 42.27 -5.48 -19.91
C ARG A 100 40.98 -4.81 -19.46
N GLU A 101 41.05 -4.02 -18.40
CA GLU A 101 39.91 -3.30 -17.83
C GLU A 101 39.85 -1.82 -18.26
N GLY A 102 40.92 -1.29 -18.84
CA GLY A 102 41.04 0.14 -19.15
C GLY A 102 41.15 1.01 -17.89
N SER A 103 41.57 0.44 -16.76
CA SER A 103 41.68 1.13 -15.47
C SER A 103 43.14 1.51 -15.18
N THR A 104 43.36 2.67 -14.55
CA THR A 104 44.69 3.13 -14.14
C THR A 104 44.65 3.57 -12.69
N ILE A 105 45.60 3.08 -11.88
CA ILE A 105 45.79 3.50 -10.48
C ILE A 105 47.12 4.25 -10.34
N LYS A 106 47.06 5.46 -9.78
CA LYS A 106 48.24 6.24 -9.38
C LYS A 106 48.47 6.06 -7.88
N LEU A 107 49.52 5.35 -7.50
CA LEU A 107 49.89 5.07 -6.12
C LEU A 107 50.96 6.04 -5.64
N LYS A 108 50.65 6.81 -4.60
CA LYS A 108 51.62 7.59 -3.83
C LYS A 108 52.15 6.74 -2.69
N MET A 109 53.44 6.47 -2.67
CA MET A 109 54.11 5.65 -1.67
C MET A 109 55.08 6.49 -0.84
N SER A 110 54.96 6.39 0.48
CA SER A 110 55.91 6.94 1.44
C SER A 110 56.40 5.83 2.37
N PHE A 111 57.68 5.83 2.74
CA PHE A 111 58.26 4.81 3.59
C PHE A 111 59.53 5.29 4.29
N GLU A 112 59.92 4.60 5.36
CA GLU A 112 61.19 4.79 6.05
C GLU A 112 62.09 3.58 5.80
N LEU A 113 63.32 3.81 5.33
CA LEU A 113 64.30 2.77 5.03
C LEU A 113 65.46 2.85 6.02
N SER A 114 66.00 1.71 6.47
CA SER A 114 67.28 1.60 7.17
C SER A 114 68.02 0.32 6.79
N CYS A 115 69.29 0.19 7.19
CA CYS A 115 70.06 -1.04 6.98
C CYS A 115 69.90 -2.02 8.13
N ILE A 116 69.84 -3.32 7.82
CA ILE A 116 69.85 -4.38 8.84
C ILE A 116 71.29 -4.65 9.28
N LYS A 117 71.57 -4.59 10.59
CA LYS A 117 72.91 -4.73 11.19
C LYS A 117 73.70 -5.95 10.69
N SER A 118 73.06 -7.10 10.51
CA SER A 118 73.69 -8.33 10.01
C SER A 118 73.84 -8.41 8.49
N LYS A 119 73.30 -7.45 7.72
CA LYS A 119 73.24 -7.49 6.25
C LYS A 119 73.81 -6.24 5.57
N GLY A 120 74.65 -5.48 6.28
CA GLY A 120 75.26 -4.25 5.75
C GLY A 120 76.00 -4.45 4.42
N ILE A 121 76.75 -5.55 4.28
CA ILE A 121 77.47 -5.89 3.03
C ILE A 121 76.49 -6.11 1.86
N THR A 122 75.38 -6.81 2.10
CA THR A 122 74.35 -7.03 1.07
C THR A 122 73.77 -5.71 0.57
N ALA A 123 73.52 -4.77 1.50
CA ALA A 123 73.05 -3.43 1.16
C ALA A 123 74.09 -2.66 0.33
N ILE A 124 75.37 -2.65 0.73
CA ILE A 124 76.45 -2.01 -0.04
C ILE A 124 76.57 -2.61 -1.43
N GLN A 125 76.62 -3.94 -1.55
CA GLN A 125 76.74 -4.62 -2.83
C GLN A 125 75.57 -4.31 -3.76
N PHE A 126 74.36 -4.15 -3.22
CA PHE A 126 73.19 -3.72 -3.97
C PHE A 126 73.34 -2.27 -4.47
N LEU A 127 73.73 -1.34 -3.59
CA LEU A 127 73.88 0.07 -3.94
C LEU A 127 75.02 0.30 -4.93
N LYS A 128 76.17 -0.38 -4.76
CA LYS A 128 77.36 -0.25 -5.61
C LYS A 128 77.12 -0.60 -7.08
N LYS A 129 76.20 -1.53 -7.36
CA LYS A 129 75.80 -1.89 -8.73
C LYS A 129 75.08 -0.75 -9.47
N ASN A 130 74.72 0.33 -8.78
CA ASN A 130 73.94 1.42 -9.31
C ASN A 130 74.66 2.75 -9.09
N LYS A 131 74.71 3.61 -10.12
CA LYS A 131 75.32 4.95 -10.00
C LYS A 131 74.58 5.88 -9.01
N ASN A 132 73.31 5.60 -8.74
CA ASN A 132 72.45 6.40 -7.86
C ASN A 132 71.59 5.46 -6.99
N ALA A 133 71.77 5.54 -5.67
CA ALA A 133 71.07 4.72 -4.68
C ALA A 133 69.55 4.88 -4.76
N SER A 134 69.08 6.12 -4.91
CA SER A 134 67.66 6.45 -5.01
C SER A 134 66.99 5.83 -6.23
N VAL A 135 67.68 5.89 -7.39
CA VAL A 135 67.20 5.25 -8.61
C VAL A 135 67.19 3.73 -8.46
N ALA A 136 68.18 3.14 -7.80
CA ALA A 136 68.25 1.70 -7.55
C ALA A 136 67.08 1.20 -6.71
N ILE A 137 66.78 1.92 -5.63
CA ILE A 137 65.71 1.58 -4.69
C ILE A 137 64.34 1.77 -5.36
N TYR A 138 64.15 2.85 -6.11
CA TYR A 138 62.93 3.03 -6.91
C TYR A 138 62.73 1.85 -7.86
N LYS A 139 63.73 1.53 -8.69
CA LYS A 139 63.63 0.46 -9.70
C LYS A 139 63.34 -0.91 -9.08
N ILE A 140 63.92 -1.21 -7.92
CA ILE A 140 63.70 -2.51 -7.29
C ILE A 140 62.30 -2.60 -6.65
N ILE A 141 61.82 -1.53 -6.01
CA ILE A 141 60.45 -1.47 -5.47
C ILE A 141 59.44 -1.55 -6.61
N ALA A 142 59.64 -0.77 -7.67
CA ALA A 142 58.88 -0.82 -8.91
C ALA A 142 58.80 -2.26 -9.45
N SER A 143 59.92 -2.97 -9.49
CA SER A 143 59.96 -4.38 -9.92
C SER A 143 59.17 -5.31 -8.99
N TRP A 144 59.16 -5.07 -7.67
CA TRP A 144 58.38 -5.88 -6.74
C TRP A 144 56.88 -5.65 -6.89
N ILE A 145 56.47 -4.38 -7.05
CA ILE A 145 55.08 -4.01 -7.34
C ILE A 145 54.65 -4.67 -8.66
N ARG A 146 55.48 -4.56 -9.72
CA ARG A 146 55.21 -5.16 -11.02
C ARG A 146 55.04 -6.68 -10.93
N SER A 147 55.91 -7.36 -10.20
CA SER A 147 55.79 -8.81 -9.98
C SER A 147 54.54 -9.19 -9.18
N PHE A 148 54.12 -8.35 -8.24
CA PHE A 148 52.90 -8.57 -7.46
C PHE A 148 51.66 -8.41 -8.34
N ILE A 149 51.53 -7.31 -9.07
CA ILE A 149 50.37 -7.08 -9.94
C ILE A 149 50.23 -8.14 -11.03
N GLU A 150 51.33 -8.69 -11.56
CA GLU A 150 51.28 -9.80 -12.52
C GLU A 150 50.63 -11.07 -11.95
N GLN A 151 50.67 -11.26 -10.62
CA GLN A 151 50.02 -12.37 -9.91
C GLN A 151 48.56 -12.06 -9.52
N HIS A 152 48.15 -10.80 -9.58
CA HIS A 152 46.81 -10.33 -9.19
C HIS A 152 46.13 -9.65 -10.38
N PRO A 153 45.46 -10.42 -11.26
CA PRO A 153 44.89 -9.88 -12.50
C PRO A 153 43.84 -8.79 -12.30
N ASN A 154 43.25 -8.63 -11.11
CA ASN A 154 42.27 -7.57 -10.82
C ASN A 154 42.83 -6.53 -9.83
N PHE A 155 44.15 -6.33 -9.81
CA PHE A 155 44.83 -5.50 -8.80
C PHE A 155 44.25 -4.08 -8.67
N THR A 156 43.93 -3.42 -9.79
CA THR A 156 43.37 -2.05 -9.80
C THR A 156 42.03 -1.97 -9.08
N ASN A 157 41.17 -2.98 -9.22
CA ASN A 157 39.88 -3.08 -8.52
C ASN A 157 40.02 -3.56 -7.07
N ASP A 158 40.98 -4.45 -6.81
CA ASP A 158 41.14 -5.13 -5.53
C ASP A 158 42.18 -4.49 -4.60
N PHE A 159 42.73 -3.32 -4.97
CA PHE A 159 43.88 -2.73 -4.29
C PHE A 159 43.71 -2.67 -2.77
N PHE A 160 42.55 -2.25 -2.24
CA PHE A 160 42.37 -2.16 -0.79
C PHE A 160 42.43 -3.51 -0.07
N ARG A 161 41.91 -4.55 -0.72
CA ARG A 161 41.99 -5.91 -0.20
C ARG A 161 43.43 -6.41 -0.23
N LEU A 162 44.17 -6.06 -1.29
CA LEU A 162 45.54 -6.50 -1.55
C LEU A 162 46.61 -5.60 -0.91
N GLU A 163 46.24 -4.45 -0.35
CA GLU A 163 47.19 -3.43 0.13
C GLU A 163 48.12 -3.99 1.20
N LYS A 164 47.55 -4.76 2.14
CA LYS A 164 48.32 -5.40 3.22
C LYS A 164 49.33 -6.41 2.65
N GLU A 165 48.90 -7.24 1.71
CA GLU A 165 49.74 -8.25 1.07
C GLU A 165 50.88 -7.60 0.28
N LEU A 166 50.58 -6.54 -0.48
CA LEU A 166 51.61 -5.76 -1.19
C LEU A 166 52.65 -5.16 -0.22
N ARG A 167 52.22 -4.62 0.92
CA ARG A 167 53.14 -4.09 1.95
C ARG A 167 54.04 -5.19 2.51
N GLU A 168 53.51 -6.38 2.75
CA GLU A 168 54.26 -7.54 3.22
C GLU A 168 55.29 -8.00 2.18
N VAL A 169 54.91 -8.08 0.91
CA VAL A 169 55.81 -8.44 -0.19
C VAL A 169 56.98 -7.45 -0.29
N ILE A 170 56.70 -6.15 -0.29
CA ILE A 170 57.74 -5.10 -0.33
C ILE A 170 58.68 -5.23 0.88
N THR A 171 58.13 -5.43 2.08
CA THR A 171 58.91 -5.56 3.31
C THR A 171 59.82 -6.79 3.27
N ASN A 172 59.29 -7.95 2.86
CA ASN A 172 60.05 -9.20 2.79
C ASN A 172 61.16 -9.13 1.74
N GLN A 173 60.88 -8.54 0.57
CA GLN A 173 61.89 -8.39 -0.48
C GLN A 173 63.00 -7.39 -0.08
N ALA A 174 62.66 -6.30 0.62
CA ALA A 174 63.63 -5.36 1.15
C ALA A 174 64.58 -6.02 2.17
N GLN A 175 64.03 -6.85 3.07
CA GLN A 175 64.84 -7.60 4.04
C GLN A 175 65.82 -8.57 3.39
N ARG A 176 65.45 -9.18 2.25
CA ARG A 176 66.35 -10.02 1.45
C ARG A 176 67.50 -9.23 0.84
N LYS A 177 67.29 -7.94 0.53
CA LYS A 177 68.32 -7.02 0.03
C LYS A 177 69.13 -6.33 1.13
N GLY A 178 68.89 -6.66 2.40
CA GLY A 178 69.62 -6.10 3.54
C GLY A 178 69.03 -4.82 4.12
N PHE A 179 67.83 -4.44 3.68
CA PHE A 179 67.13 -3.25 4.15
C PHE A 179 65.97 -3.58 5.07
N ARG A 180 65.68 -2.67 5.99
CA ARG A 180 64.45 -2.65 6.79
C ARG A 180 63.59 -1.51 6.28
N ILE A 181 62.38 -1.83 5.83
CA ILE A 181 61.36 -0.83 5.50
C ILE A 181 60.33 -0.79 6.62
N ARG A 182 59.94 0.41 7.05
CA ARG A 182 58.85 0.66 8.00
C ARG A 182 57.95 1.79 7.49
N ALA A 183 56.81 1.95 8.15
CA ALA A 183 55.85 3.02 7.88
C ALA A 183 55.46 3.14 6.40
N ILE A 184 55.35 2.01 5.68
CA ILE A 184 54.88 2.02 4.29
C ILE A 184 53.47 2.60 4.29
N ARG A 185 53.28 3.69 3.57
CA ARG A 185 51.97 4.31 3.34
C ARG A 185 51.74 4.33 1.83
N LEU A 186 50.76 3.56 1.39
CA LEU A 186 50.29 3.57 0.01
C LEU A 186 48.98 4.38 -0.02
N VAL A 187 48.95 5.44 -0.84
CA VAL A 187 47.78 6.31 -0.99
C VAL A 187 47.47 6.44 -2.47
N PRO A 188 46.35 5.87 -2.92
CA PRO A 188 45.94 6.05 -4.31
C PRO A 188 45.44 7.48 -4.52
N ILE A 189 45.86 8.08 -5.63
CA ILE A 189 45.50 9.44 -6.01
C ILE A 189 44.30 9.36 -6.94
N GLY A 190 43.12 9.70 -6.42
CA GLY A 190 41.90 9.94 -7.18
C GLY A 190 41.58 11.44 -7.23
N ASN A 191 41.48 12.00 -8.43
CA ASN A 191 41.04 13.37 -8.62
C ASN A 191 39.50 13.41 -8.52
N LYS A 192 38.95 13.96 -7.42
CA LYS A 192 37.76 14.85 -7.38
C LYS A 192 37.27 15.04 -5.95
N LYS A 193 36.90 16.28 -5.61
CA LYS A 193 35.91 16.57 -4.55
C LYS A 193 34.54 16.20 -5.12
N VAL A 194 34.09 14.96 -4.90
CA VAL A 194 32.70 14.57 -5.20
C VAL A 194 31.89 14.84 -3.93
N ASP A 195 30.66 15.35 -4.06
CA ASP A 195 29.73 15.45 -2.94
C ASP A 195 29.28 14.02 -2.57
N ILE A 196 29.79 13.52 -1.44
CA ILE A 196 29.62 12.14 -1.02
C ILE A 196 28.38 12.04 -0.13
N LYS A 197 27.32 11.45 -0.66
CA LYS A 197 26.11 11.14 0.14
C LYS A 197 26.40 9.97 1.09
N GLN A 198 26.45 10.24 2.40
CA GLN A 198 26.64 9.20 3.42
C GLN A 198 25.45 8.23 3.49
N HIS A 199 24.25 8.71 3.17
CA HIS A 199 23.00 7.96 3.23
C HIS A 199 22.17 8.26 1.98
N ILE A 200 21.64 7.21 1.35
CA ILE A 200 20.77 7.34 0.17
C ILE A 200 19.54 6.46 0.39
N THR A 201 18.36 7.07 0.23
CA THR A 201 17.07 6.36 0.18
C THR A 201 16.52 6.48 -1.24
N ILE A 202 16.20 5.34 -1.85
CA ILE A 202 15.74 5.23 -3.23
C ILE A 202 14.36 4.56 -3.24
N LEU A 203 13.40 5.20 -3.90
CA LEU A 203 12.13 4.60 -4.27
C LEU A 203 12.18 4.37 -5.78
N HIS A 204 12.10 3.11 -6.21
CA HIS A 204 12.30 2.73 -7.61
C HIS A 204 11.36 1.61 -8.05
N GLY A 205 10.72 1.76 -9.20
CA GLY A 205 9.87 0.75 -9.83
C GLY A 205 10.61 0.09 -10.98
N THR A 206 10.89 -1.20 -10.87
CA THR A 206 11.53 -1.99 -11.93
C THR A 206 10.47 -2.70 -12.75
N LYS A 207 10.33 -2.31 -14.02
CA LYS A 207 9.50 -3.03 -14.98
C LYS A 207 10.23 -4.29 -15.43
N CYS A 208 9.67 -5.45 -15.10
CA CYS A 208 10.27 -6.75 -15.37
C CYS A 208 9.45 -7.49 -16.43
N GLN A 209 10.12 -8.04 -17.43
CA GLN A 209 9.55 -9.13 -18.22
C GLN A 209 9.67 -10.43 -17.43
N ILE A 210 8.61 -11.23 -17.43
CA ILE A 210 8.53 -12.55 -16.77
C ILE A 210 8.07 -13.58 -17.82
N ALA A 211 8.00 -14.86 -17.46
CA ALA A 211 7.74 -15.93 -18.44
C ALA A 211 6.38 -15.78 -19.17
N ASP A 212 5.38 -15.20 -18.49
CA ASP A 212 3.99 -15.14 -18.95
C ASP A 212 3.42 -13.71 -19.15
N ASP A 213 4.12 -12.64 -18.73
CA ASP A 213 3.73 -11.22 -18.97
C ASP A 213 4.86 -10.26 -18.55
N HIS A 214 4.50 -9.03 -18.15
CA HIS A 214 5.33 -8.04 -17.50
C HIS A 214 4.72 -7.63 -16.15
N ILE A 215 5.57 -7.35 -15.17
CA ILE A 215 5.19 -6.83 -13.84
C ILE A 215 6.04 -5.62 -13.47
N GLU A 216 5.61 -4.86 -12.47
CA GLU A 216 6.41 -3.78 -11.88
C GLU A 216 6.74 -4.13 -10.42
N VAL A 217 8.02 -4.33 -10.13
CA VAL A 217 8.49 -4.54 -8.77
C VAL A 217 8.87 -3.20 -8.16
N ARG A 218 8.13 -2.76 -7.15
CA ARG A 218 8.44 -1.53 -6.41
C ARG A 218 9.41 -1.83 -5.29
N ASN A 219 10.49 -1.06 -5.24
CA ASN A 219 11.58 -1.24 -4.31
C ASN A 219 11.82 0.05 -3.52
N LYS A 220 11.93 -0.10 -2.19
CA LYS A 220 12.56 0.89 -1.32
C LYS A 220 13.94 0.37 -0.93
N ILE A 221 14.99 1.01 -1.44
CA ILE A 221 16.39 0.64 -1.19
C ILE A 221 17.02 1.73 -0.34
N VAL A 222 17.62 1.33 0.78
CA VAL A 222 18.37 2.26 1.63
C VAL A 222 19.79 1.77 1.81
N VAL A 223 20.73 2.63 1.45
CA VAL A 223 22.17 2.35 1.50
C VAL A 223 22.91 3.38 2.34
N ASN A 224 23.95 2.91 3.01
CA ASN A 224 24.90 3.73 3.75
C ASN A 224 26.29 3.57 3.15
N LEU A 225 27.05 4.66 3.08
CA LEU A 225 28.44 4.60 2.70
C LEU A 225 29.26 4.00 3.87
N VAL A 226 30.01 2.94 3.58
CA VAL A 226 30.85 2.25 4.58
C VAL A 226 32.34 2.37 4.21
N ASN A 227 32.65 2.49 2.91
CA ASN A 227 34.00 2.66 2.41
C ASN A 227 34.06 3.81 1.40
N GLU A 228 34.23 5.02 1.94
CA GLU A 228 34.38 6.26 1.17
C GLU A 228 35.45 6.14 0.09
N ARG A 229 36.56 5.48 0.41
CA ARG A 229 37.67 5.39 -0.52
C ARG A 229 37.36 4.47 -1.71
N ALA A 230 36.61 3.39 -1.50
CA ALA A 230 36.16 2.54 -2.59
C ALA A 230 35.19 3.30 -3.51
N PHE A 231 34.31 4.12 -2.95
CA PHE A 231 33.40 4.97 -3.72
C PHE A 231 34.14 5.99 -4.59
N LEU A 232 35.08 6.73 -3.99
CA LEU A 232 35.88 7.75 -4.68
C LEU A 232 36.68 7.19 -5.87
N TRP A 233 36.94 5.88 -5.91
CA TRP A 233 37.70 5.25 -6.98
C TRP A 233 36.87 4.71 -8.13
N LYS A 234 35.61 4.36 -7.88
CA LYS A 234 34.72 3.86 -8.94
C LYS A 234 34.28 4.97 -9.91
N ASP A 235 34.63 6.23 -9.62
CA ASP A 235 34.29 7.45 -10.41
C ASP A 235 32.80 7.51 -10.78
N ILE A 236 31.94 7.05 -9.88
CA ILE A 236 30.48 7.07 -10.08
C ILE A 236 29.98 8.48 -9.83
N LYS A 237 29.53 9.14 -10.90
CA LYS A 237 28.99 10.52 -10.84
C LYS A 237 27.72 10.61 -10.01
N ASN A 238 26.82 9.63 -10.16
CA ASN A 238 25.54 9.58 -9.46
C ASN A 238 25.32 8.17 -8.87
N PRO A 239 25.61 7.95 -7.58
CA PRO A 239 25.42 6.63 -6.95
C PRO A 239 23.96 6.19 -6.96
N GLU A 240 23.02 7.12 -6.87
CA GLU A 240 21.59 6.79 -6.86
C GLU A 240 21.17 6.15 -8.19
N GLU A 241 21.53 6.77 -9.30
CA GLU A 241 21.20 6.27 -10.64
C GLU A 241 21.90 4.95 -10.93
N TRP A 242 23.17 4.82 -10.55
CA TRP A 242 23.92 3.58 -10.68
C TRP A 242 23.26 2.42 -9.92
N ILE A 243 22.76 2.68 -8.70
CA ILE A 243 22.04 1.69 -7.90
C ILE A 243 20.71 1.31 -8.56
N LYS A 244 19.97 2.26 -9.16
CA LYS A 244 18.72 1.98 -9.89
C LYS A 244 18.97 1.06 -11.08
N GLU A 245 19.95 1.40 -11.93
CA GLU A 245 20.32 0.58 -13.09
C GLU A 245 20.74 -0.85 -12.67
N LYS A 246 21.49 -0.96 -11.56
CA LYS A 246 21.88 -2.27 -11.02
C LYS A 246 20.71 -3.04 -10.44
N ALA A 247 19.79 -2.38 -9.73
CA ALA A 247 18.58 -3.00 -9.24
C ALA A 247 17.75 -3.54 -10.40
N ASP A 248 17.57 -2.76 -11.48
CA ASP A 248 16.82 -3.17 -12.67
C ASP A 248 17.41 -4.44 -13.29
N ALA A 249 18.72 -4.45 -13.53
CA ALA A 249 19.39 -5.61 -14.09
C ALA A 249 19.30 -6.86 -13.19
N ILE A 250 19.48 -6.70 -11.88
CA ILE A 250 19.44 -7.82 -10.93
C ILE A 250 18.03 -8.40 -10.82
N ILE A 251 17.02 -7.55 -10.68
CA ILE A 251 15.63 -7.97 -10.55
C ILE A 251 15.16 -8.61 -11.86
N GLN A 252 15.40 -7.98 -13.02
CA GLN A 252 15.06 -8.54 -14.31
C GLN A 252 15.68 -9.94 -14.50
N ASN A 253 16.98 -10.09 -14.21
CA ASN A 253 17.65 -11.39 -14.35
C ASN A 253 17.14 -12.47 -13.39
N GLU A 254 16.65 -12.09 -12.21
CA GLU A 254 16.08 -13.06 -11.26
C GLU A 254 14.68 -13.52 -11.68
N LEU A 255 13.91 -12.65 -12.34
CA LEU A 255 12.48 -12.88 -12.60
C LEU A 255 12.15 -13.28 -14.05
N ILE A 256 13.08 -13.13 -15.01
CA ILE A 256 12.80 -13.28 -16.45
C ILE A 256 12.16 -14.62 -16.84
N ASP A 257 12.61 -15.72 -16.25
CA ASP A 257 12.12 -17.07 -16.56
C ASP A 257 11.10 -17.58 -15.54
N LYS A 258 10.56 -16.70 -14.69
CA LYS A 258 9.62 -17.07 -13.63
C LYS A 258 8.20 -16.76 -14.06
N SER A 259 7.26 -17.65 -13.77
CA SER A 259 5.84 -17.31 -13.98
C SER A 259 5.36 -16.35 -12.90
N PHE A 260 4.32 -15.57 -13.19
CA PHE A 260 3.74 -14.66 -12.20
C PHE A 260 3.37 -15.38 -10.91
N LYS A 261 2.83 -16.60 -11.02
CA LYS A 261 2.49 -17.43 -9.88
C LYS A 261 3.73 -17.72 -9.00
N ASP A 262 4.81 -18.21 -9.61
CA ASP A 262 6.04 -18.54 -8.88
C ASP A 262 6.61 -17.30 -8.19
N ILE A 263 6.56 -16.16 -8.89
CA ILE A 263 6.98 -14.88 -8.33
C ILE A 263 6.19 -14.60 -7.08
N VAL A 264 4.85 -14.61 -7.11
CA VAL A 264 4.06 -14.30 -5.92
C VAL A 264 4.33 -15.25 -4.76
N ASP A 265 4.40 -16.55 -5.03
CA ASP A 265 4.56 -17.59 -4.00
C ASP A 265 5.94 -17.50 -3.32
N GLU A 266 7.00 -17.28 -4.10
CA GLU A 266 8.37 -17.32 -3.61
C GLU A 266 9.00 -15.93 -3.40
N PHE A 267 8.30 -14.84 -3.74
CA PHE A 267 8.88 -13.50 -3.65
C PHE A 267 9.35 -13.19 -2.24
N ARG A 268 8.50 -13.47 -1.24
CA ARG A 268 8.78 -13.17 0.17
C ARG A 268 9.95 -13.98 0.74
N THR A 269 10.32 -15.10 0.10
CA THR A 269 11.32 -16.04 0.59
C THR A 269 12.56 -16.09 -0.30
N ALA A 270 12.50 -16.78 -1.44
CA ALA A 270 13.67 -17.06 -2.27
C ALA A 270 14.11 -15.83 -3.08
N TYR A 271 13.21 -15.25 -3.88
CA TYR A 271 13.60 -14.19 -4.82
C TYR A 271 14.03 -12.91 -4.12
N ARG A 272 13.32 -12.47 -3.07
CA ARG A 272 13.73 -11.29 -2.28
C ARG A 272 15.11 -11.50 -1.65
N ARG A 273 15.41 -12.68 -1.12
CA ARG A 273 16.74 -12.98 -0.55
C ARG A 273 17.83 -12.93 -1.62
N ASN A 274 17.60 -13.54 -2.78
CA ASN A 274 18.56 -13.55 -3.88
C ASN A 274 18.81 -12.14 -4.44
N ILE A 275 17.74 -11.37 -4.69
CA ILE A 275 17.82 -9.97 -5.13
C ILE A 275 18.58 -9.15 -4.10
N SER A 276 18.24 -9.28 -2.81
CA SER A 276 18.91 -8.53 -1.74
C SER A 276 20.39 -8.87 -1.62
N ALA A 277 20.75 -10.15 -1.70
CA ALA A 277 22.14 -10.60 -1.62
C ALA A 277 22.97 -10.12 -2.83
N LYS A 278 22.43 -10.24 -4.05
CA LYS A 278 23.09 -9.78 -5.28
C LYS A 278 23.25 -8.25 -5.30
N LEU A 279 22.22 -7.52 -4.88
CA LEU A 279 22.28 -6.06 -4.82
C LEU A 279 23.24 -5.60 -3.71
N ASP A 280 23.24 -6.24 -2.54
CA ASP A 280 24.18 -5.91 -1.46
C ASP A 280 25.64 -6.15 -1.87
N ALA A 281 25.91 -7.26 -2.56
CA ALA A 281 27.23 -7.51 -3.15
C ALA A 281 27.62 -6.39 -4.14
N ALA A 282 26.71 -6.01 -5.05
CA ALA A 282 26.97 -4.96 -6.04
C ALA A 282 27.22 -3.58 -5.42
N VAL A 283 26.46 -3.17 -4.40
CA VAL A 283 26.68 -1.86 -3.77
C VAL A 283 27.93 -1.83 -2.88
N ARG A 284 28.34 -2.98 -2.31
CA ARG A 284 29.60 -3.11 -1.58
C ARG A 284 30.82 -2.88 -2.47
N GLU A 285 30.77 -3.28 -3.73
CA GLU A 285 31.85 -3.02 -4.70
C GLU A 285 32.10 -1.52 -4.90
N ILE A 286 31.11 -0.67 -4.68
CA ILE A 286 31.20 0.78 -4.80
C ILE A 286 31.32 1.48 -3.43
N GLY A 287 31.50 0.73 -2.35
CA GLY A 287 31.73 1.26 -1.01
C GLY A 287 30.48 1.52 -0.17
N TYR A 288 29.28 1.16 -0.65
CA TYR A 288 28.03 1.26 0.11
C TYR A 288 27.64 -0.10 0.72
N SER A 289 26.71 -0.10 1.66
CA SER A 289 26.07 -1.31 2.19
C SER A 289 24.59 -1.09 2.32
N ILE A 290 23.80 -2.13 2.05
CA ILE A 290 22.35 -2.09 2.15
C ILE A 290 21.93 -2.20 3.60
N GLN A 291 21.15 -1.22 4.06
CA GLN A 291 20.50 -1.27 5.37
C GLN A 291 19.14 -1.99 5.30
N HIS A 292 18.33 -1.69 4.29
CA HIS A 292 17.06 -2.39 4.06
C HIS A 292 16.63 -2.34 2.59
N ILE A 293 15.97 -3.43 2.15
CA ILE A 293 15.23 -3.51 0.90
C ILE A 293 13.82 -4.00 1.20
N ILE A 294 12.83 -3.24 0.73
CA ILE A 294 11.44 -3.67 0.68
C ILE A 294 11.05 -3.75 -0.79
N SER A 295 10.76 -4.95 -1.25
CA SER A 295 10.34 -5.22 -2.63
C SER A 295 8.92 -5.76 -2.60
N ILE A 296 8.03 -5.21 -3.42
CA ILE A 296 6.63 -5.64 -3.55
C ILE A 296 6.33 -5.82 -5.06
N PRO A 297 5.90 -7.02 -5.51
CA PRO A 297 5.73 -7.33 -6.93
C PRO A 297 4.42 -6.79 -7.55
N SER A 298 3.44 -6.41 -6.73
CA SER A 298 2.22 -5.69 -7.11
C SER A 298 1.48 -5.22 -5.85
N ASP A 299 0.96 -3.98 -5.84
CA ASP A 299 0.16 -3.46 -4.74
C ASP A 299 -1.10 -4.30 -4.52
N GLU A 300 -1.70 -4.81 -5.59
CA GLU A 300 -2.95 -5.55 -5.52
C GLU A 300 -2.80 -6.92 -4.85
N ILE A 301 -1.67 -7.60 -5.10
CA ILE A 301 -1.33 -8.85 -4.42
C ILE A 301 -1.09 -8.58 -2.93
N ALA A 302 -0.46 -7.44 -2.62
CA ALA A 302 -0.29 -7.03 -1.24
C ALA A 302 -1.65 -6.74 -0.59
N GLU A 303 -2.58 -6.06 -1.26
CA GLU A 303 -3.96 -5.84 -0.78
C GLU A 303 -4.68 -7.17 -0.55
N PHE A 304 -4.64 -8.11 -1.51
CA PHE A 304 -5.25 -9.43 -1.33
C PHE A 304 -4.70 -10.21 -0.13
N LEU A 305 -3.38 -10.18 0.08
CA LEU A 305 -2.70 -10.91 1.17
C LEU A 305 -2.72 -10.19 2.51
N ASN A 306 -2.86 -8.86 2.54
CA ASN A 306 -2.88 -8.07 3.77
C ASN A 306 -4.32 -7.77 4.24
N GLY A 307 -5.30 -7.86 3.35
CA GLY A 307 -6.71 -7.62 3.61
C GLY A 307 -7.33 -6.71 2.56
N PHE A 308 -8.50 -7.10 2.05
CA PHE A 308 -9.29 -6.31 1.10
C PHE A 308 -10.70 -6.10 1.64
N VAL A 309 -11.33 -5.00 1.21
CA VAL A 309 -12.74 -4.71 1.49
C VAL A 309 -13.39 -4.15 0.23
N PHE A 310 -14.53 -4.69 -0.15
CA PHE A 310 -15.40 -4.06 -1.15
C PHE A 310 -16.86 -4.14 -0.73
N LYS A 311 -17.66 -3.23 -1.29
CA LYS A 311 -19.10 -3.14 -1.05
C LYS A 311 -19.86 -3.21 -2.37
N LEU A 312 -20.85 -4.09 -2.42
CA LEU A 312 -21.88 -4.16 -3.46
C LEU A 312 -23.13 -3.42 -2.97
N GLY A 313 -23.94 -2.89 -3.88
CA GLY A 313 -25.32 -2.51 -3.56
C GLY A 313 -25.73 -1.05 -3.68
N ASN A 314 -24.84 -0.08 -3.97
CA ASN A 314 -25.31 1.31 -4.14
C ASN A 314 -26.10 1.51 -5.44
N HIS A 315 -25.82 0.72 -6.48
CA HIS A 315 -26.50 0.80 -7.79
C HIS A 315 -26.99 -0.56 -8.29
N ASP A 316 -26.70 -1.64 -7.58
CA ASP A 316 -27.03 -3.00 -8.01
C ASP A 316 -28.48 -3.34 -7.62
N THR A 317 -29.21 -3.89 -8.57
CA THR A 317 -30.55 -4.46 -8.35
C THR A 317 -30.52 -5.93 -8.67
N PHE A 318 -31.07 -6.76 -7.78
CA PHE A 318 -31.12 -8.21 -7.96
C PHE A 318 -32.56 -8.65 -8.22
N GLU A 319 -32.75 -9.57 -9.16
CA GLU A 319 -34.06 -10.16 -9.45
C GLU A 319 -34.39 -11.25 -8.43
N THR A 320 -35.65 -11.31 -8.01
CA THR A 320 -36.17 -12.37 -7.14
C THR A 320 -36.63 -13.59 -7.95
N LYS A 321 -37.27 -14.57 -7.30
CA LYS A 321 -37.97 -15.69 -7.96
C LYS A 321 -39.09 -15.23 -8.89
N GLU A 322 -39.75 -14.13 -8.55
CA GLU A 322 -40.68 -13.47 -9.46
C GLU A 322 -39.91 -12.52 -10.38
N ALA A 323 -40.03 -12.77 -11.69
CA ALA A 323 -39.39 -11.94 -12.70
C ALA A 323 -39.85 -10.48 -12.53
N GLU A 324 -39.00 -9.53 -12.91
CA GLU A 324 -39.27 -8.08 -12.83
C GLU A 324 -39.31 -7.46 -11.42
N ILE A 325 -39.50 -8.27 -10.36
CA ILE A 325 -39.38 -7.80 -8.98
C ILE A 325 -37.90 -7.66 -8.62
N LYS A 326 -37.44 -6.41 -8.57
CA LYS A 326 -36.06 -6.04 -8.31
C LYS A 326 -35.88 -5.55 -6.88
N ILE A 327 -34.95 -6.17 -6.16
CA ILE A 327 -34.60 -5.84 -4.79
C ILE A 327 -33.22 -5.18 -4.71
N LYS A 328 -33.02 -4.37 -3.67
CA LYS A 328 -31.73 -3.73 -3.36
C LYS A 328 -31.23 -4.19 -2.01
N MET A 329 -29.98 -4.61 -1.96
CA MET A 329 -29.27 -4.96 -0.74
C MET A 329 -27.83 -4.54 -0.85
N SER A 330 -27.16 -4.39 0.30
CA SER A 330 -25.73 -4.17 0.33
C SER A 330 -25.01 -5.38 0.88
N VAL A 331 -24.00 -5.82 0.14
CA VAL A 331 -23.10 -6.91 0.53
C VAL A 331 -21.71 -6.33 0.68
N THR A 332 -21.18 -6.31 1.90
CA THR A 332 -19.79 -5.94 2.18
C THR A 332 -19.00 -7.22 2.37
N VAL A 333 -17.91 -7.38 1.63
CA VAL A 333 -16.98 -8.51 1.77
C VAL A 333 -15.65 -7.94 2.23
N GLU A 334 -15.21 -8.41 3.38
CA GLU A 334 -13.90 -8.14 3.97
C GLU A 334 -13.18 -9.48 4.10
N GLY A 335 -11.94 -9.57 3.65
CA GLY A 335 -11.24 -10.83 3.72
C GLY A 335 -9.76 -10.71 3.42
N LYS A 336 -9.06 -11.83 3.62
CA LYS A 336 -7.63 -11.94 3.36
C LYS A 336 -7.30 -13.29 2.75
N GLY A 337 -6.45 -13.28 1.74
CA GLY A 337 -5.89 -14.49 1.16
C GLY A 337 -4.86 -15.13 2.10
N THR A 338 -4.94 -16.44 2.30
CA THR A 338 -3.91 -17.20 3.04
C THR A 338 -2.65 -17.36 2.22
N GLN A 339 -2.82 -17.67 0.94
CA GLN A 339 -1.77 -17.90 -0.04
C GLN A 339 -2.37 -17.83 -1.45
N ILE A 340 -1.53 -17.54 -2.44
CA ILE A 340 -1.93 -17.57 -3.86
C ILE A 340 -1.95 -19.02 -4.37
N ASN A 341 -1.15 -19.90 -3.75
CA ASN A 341 -1.13 -21.32 -4.03
C ASN A 341 -2.51 -21.99 -3.84
N GLY A 342 -3.03 -22.60 -4.92
CA GLY A 342 -4.30 -23.31 -4.93
C GLY A 342 -5.48 -22.50 -5.49
N ILE A 343 -5.28 -21.21 -5.78
CA ILE A 343 -6.21 -20.43 -6.62
C ILE A 343 -5.99 -20.85 -8.08
N ASP A 344 -7.08 -20.94 -8.84
CA ASP A 344 -7.04 -21.29 -10.27
C ASP A 344 -6.24 -20.23 -11.06
N LYS A 345 -5.33 -20.70 -11.94
CA LYS A 345 -4.43 -19.87 -12.75
C LYS A 345 -5.16 -18.80 -13.57
N LYS A 346 -6.44 -18.99 -13.88
CA LYS A 346 -7.22 -18.00 -14.63
C LYS A 346 -7.49 -16.70 -13.86
N TYR A 347 -7.39 -16.72 -12.53
CA TYR A 347 -7.60 -15.57 -11.65
C TYR A 347 -6.28 -14.87 -11.28
N ILE A 348 -5.16 -15.59 -11.26
CA ILE A 348 -3.85 -15.04 -10.92
C ILE A 348 -3.16 -14.59 -12.21
N LYS A 349 -3.38 -13.34 -12.64
CA LYS A 349 -2.70 -12.77 -13.82
C LYS A 349 -2.16 -11.37 -13.54
N PRO A 350 -1.02 -10.97 -14.14
CA PRO A 350 -0.39 -9.67 -13.91
C PRO A 350 -1.27 -8.44 -14.12
N ARG A 351 -2.23 -8.51 -15.06
CA ARG A 351 -3.12 -7.39 -15.42
C ARG A 351 -4.58 -7.59 -15.03
N LYS A 352 -4.89 -8.67 -14.31
CA LYS A 352 -6.25 -9.01 -13.94
C LYS A 352 -6.40 -8.94 -12.43
N SER A 353 -7.39 -8.17 -12.00
CA SER A 353 -7.60 -8.01 -10.57
C SER A 353 -8.27 -9.23 -9.95
N ILE A 354 -7.59 -9.83 -8.97
CA ILE A 354 -8.12 -10.92 -8.13
C ILE A 354 -9.31 -10.39 -7.33
N ILE A 355 -9.21 -9.16 -6.82
CA ILE A 355 -10.28 -8.52 -6.03
C ILE A 355 -11.53 -8.29 -6.89
N GLU A 356 -11.37 -7.84 -8.14
CA GLU A 356 -12.50 -7.71 -9.06
C GLU A 356 -13.10 -9.07 -9.46
N ASP A 357 -12.29 -10.12 -9.59
CA ASP A 357 -12.80 -11.48 -9.81
C ASP A 357 -13.59 -12.01 -8.60
N ILE A 358 -13.16 -11.72 -7.36
CA ILE A 358 -13.91 -12.03 -6.13
C ILE A 358 -15.23 -11.28 -6.12
N LYS A 359 -15.21 -9.98 -6.45
CA LYS A 359 -16.39 -9.13 -6.55
C LYS A 359 -17.38 -9.67 -7.57
N LYS A 360 -16.89 -10.03 -8.76
CA LYS A 360 -17.70 -10.64 -9.83
C LYS A 360 -18.34 -11.96 -9.39
N LEU A 361 -17.57 -12.87 -8.79
CA LEU A 361 -18.12 -14.14 -8.29
C LEU A 361 -19.15 -13.92 -7.18
N THR A 362 -18.95 -12.90 -6.35
CA THR A 362 -19.92 -12.51 -5.31
C THR A 362 -21.22 -12.05 -5.95
N ILE A 363 -21.18 -11.15 -6.95
CA ILE A 363 -22.36 -10.70 -7.70
C ILE A 363 -23.09 -11.89 -8.34
N GLU A 364 -22.38 -12.75 -9.07
CA GLU A 364 -22.96 -13.93 -9.71
C GLU A 364 -23.62 -14.87 -8.69
N THR A 365 -23.03 -15.01 -7.50
CA THR A 365 -23.62 -15.82 -6.42
C THR A 365 -24.88 -15.15 -5.88
N VAL A 366 -24.86 -13.83 -5.63
CA VAL A 366 -26.04 -13.09 -5.16
C VAL A 366 -27.17 -13.18 -6.18
N GLU A 367 -26.92 -12.89 -7.45
CA GLU A 367 -27.92 -12.96 -8.52
C GLU A 367 -28.56 -14.35 -8.62
N LYS A 368 -27.74 -15.40 -8.60
CA LYS A 368 -28.22 -16.78 -8.68
C LYS A 368 -29.10 -17.14 -7.49
N GLU A 369 -28.68 -16.76 -6.29
CA GLU A 369 -29.39 -17.10 -5.07
C GLU A 369 -30.68 -16.29 -4.91
N MET A 370 -30.66 -15.00 -5.25
CA MET A 370 -31.84 -14.16 -5.16
C MET A 370 -32.97 -14.59 -6.11
N ARG A 371 -32.62 -15.09 -7.29
CA ARG A 371 -33.59 -15.68 -8.23
C ARG A 371 -34.35 -16.91 -7.71
N THR A 372 -33.96 -17.45 -6.56
CA THR A 372 -34.67 -18.56 -5.91
C THR A 372 -35.54 -18.13 -4.74
N VAL A 373 -35.39 -16.87 -4.30
CA VAL A 373 -36.07 -16.34 -3.11
C VAL A 373 -37.36 -15.67 -3.52
N ASP A 374 -38.44 -16.06 -2.84
CA ASP A 374 -39.73 -15.41 -2.94
C ASP A 374 -39.64 -13.96 -2.43
N PRO A 375 -40.22 -12.97 -3.12
CA PRO A 375 -40.20 -11.59 -2.64
C PRO A 375 -40.73 -11.46 -1.20
N ALA A 376 -41.76 -12.22 -0.82
CA ALA A 376 -42.33 -12.13 0.51
C ALA A 376 -41.37 -12.60 1.59
N THR A 377 -40.63 -13.68 1.32
CA THR A 377 -39.55 -14.14 2.20
C THR A 377 -38.45 -13.10 2.31
N TYR A 378 -38.08 -12.43 1.20
CA TYR A 378 -37.08 -11.35 1.25
C TYR A 378 -37.50 -10.18 2.15
N TYR A 379 -38.74 -9.72 2.04
CA TYR A 379 -39.23 -8.56 2.81
C TYR A 379 -39.57 -8.88 4.26
N ARG A 380 -40.04 -10.10 4.58
CA ARG A 380 -40.44 -10.50 5.95
C ARG A 380 -39.32 -11.18 6.74
N GLU A 381 -38.53 -12.01 6.08
CA GLU A 381 -37.57 -12.93 6.70
C GLU A 381 -36.14 -12.65 6.22
N PHE A 382 -35.82 -11.37 5.98
CA PHE A 382 -34.53 -10.96 5.42
C PHE A 382 -33.33 -11.54 6.18
N HIS A 383 -33.41 -11.67 7.50
CA HIS A 383 -32.33 -12.25 8.30
C HIS A 383 -32.01 -13.70 7.92
N GLU A 384 -33.02 -14.51 7.61
CA GLU A 384 -32.79 -15.89 7.16
C GLU A 384 -32.21 -15.93 5.75
N VAL A 385 -32.72 -15.06 4.86
CA VAL A 385 -32.20 -14.90 3.50
C VAL A 385 -30.73 -14.46 3.54
N SER A 386 -30.39 -13.46 4.37
CA SER A 386 -29.04 -12.93 4.50
C SER A 386 -28.08 -13.99 5.04
N ASN A 387 -28.48 -14.76 6.05
CA ASN A 387 -27.61 -15.80 6.63
C ASN A 387 -27.34 -16.93 5.62
N ASN A 388 -28.37 -17.36 4.89
CA ASN A 388 -28.22 -18.37 3.85
C ASN A 388 -27.33 -17.89 2.71
N LEU A 389 -27.51 -16.63 2.28
CA LEU A 389 -26.68 -16.02 1.25
C LEU A 389 -25.22 -15.85 1.71
N GLU A 390 -24.99 -15.42 2.94
CA GLU A 390 -23.67 -15.28 3.55
C GLU A 390 -22.89 -16.61 3.51
N LEU A 391 -23.53 -17.70 3.95
CA LEU A 391 -22.94 -19.04 3.95
C LEU A 391 -22.55 -19.49 2.53
N LYS A 392 -23.39 -19.21 1.54
CA LYS A 392 -23.14 -19.58 0.14
C LYS A 392 -22.00 -18.78 -0.47
N ILE A 393 -21.95 -17.46 -0.24
CA ILE A 393 -20.84 -16.61 -0.70
C ILE A 393 -19.54 -17.07 -0.02
N LYS A 394 -19.52 -17.22 1.31
CA LYS A 394 -18.34 -17.73 2.05
C LYS A 394 -17.82 -19.03 1.46
N LYS A 395 -18.71 -20.01 1.27
CA LYS A 395 -18.35 -21.32 0.71
C LYS A 395 -17.74 -21.22 -0.70
N GLN A 396 -18.27 -20.37 -1.58
CA GLN A 396 -17.74 -20.17 -2.93
C GLN A 396 -16.38 -19.47 -2.89
N LEU A 397 -16.25 -18.39 -2.14
CA LEU A 397 -15.01 -17.61 -2.07
C LEU A 397 -13.87 -18.42 -1.45
N ILE A 398 -14.11 -19.15 -0.36
CA ILE A 398 -13.10 -20.04 0.25
C ILE A 398 -12.69 -21.14 -0.74
N LYS A 399 -13.66 -21.76 -1.43
CA LYS A 399 -13.38 -22.84 -2.39
C LYS A 399 -12.51 -22.37 -3.56
N VAL A 400 -12.85 -21.24 -4.17
CA VAL A 400 -12.25 -20.72 -5.40
C VAL A 400 -10.97 -19.93 -5.15
N PHE A 401 -10.95 -19.06 -4.13
CA PHE A 401 -9.87 -18.11 -3.86
C PHE A 401 -9.03 -18.44 -2.63
N LYS A 402 -9.30 -19.57 -1.94
CA LYS A 402 -8.51 -20.03 -0.77
C LYS A 402 -8.38 -18.96 0.32
N LEU A 403 -9.45 -18.19 0.51
CA LEU A 403 -9.53 -17.20 1.59
C LEU A 403 -9.46 -17.88 2.96
N ASP A 404 -8.89 -17.19 3.93
CA ASP A 404 -8.90 -17.65 5.32
C ASP A 404 -10.34 -17.57 5.85
N GLU A 405 -10.87 -18.68 6.38
CA GLU A 405 -12.22 -18.71 6.95
C GLU A 405 -12.33 -17.80 8.18
N SER A 406 -11.24 -17.63 8.94
CA SER A 406 -11.21 -16.79 10.14
C SER A 406 -11.12 -15.30 9.84
N ASP A 407 -10.49 -14.92 8.73
CA ASP A 407 -10.40 -13.51 8.29
C ASP A 407 -11.52 -13.11 7.31
N LEU A 408 -12.32 -14.05 6.78
CA LEU A 408 -13.41 -13.76 5.84
C LEU A 408 -14.69 -13.34 6.56
N LYS A 409 -14.99 -12.04 6.50
CA LYS A 409 -16.22 -11.44 7.01
C LYS A 409 -17.11 -10.98 5.86
N ILE A 410 -18.36 -11.40 5.90
CA ILE A 410 -19.38 -10.96 4.94
C ILE A 410 -20.50 -10.32 5.76
N SER A 411 -20.93 -9.14 5.35
CA SER A 411 -21.99 -8.39 6.02
C SER A 411 -23.03 -8.00 4.98
N ILE A 412 -24.23 -8.52 5.15
CA ILE A 412 -25.35 -8.32 4.23
C ILE A 412 -26.41 -7.50 4.95
N SER A 413 -26.82 -6.40 4.34
CA SER A 413 -27.79 -5.48 4.91
C SER A 413 -28.86 -5.12 3.90
N PHE A 414 -30.08 -4.98 4.41
CA PHE A 414 -31.21 -4.54 3.63
C PHE A 414 -31.03 -3.05 3.31
N LEU A 415 -31.20 -2.65 2.04
CA LEU A 415 -31.18 -1.23 1.69
C LEU A 415 -32.59 -0.66 1.77
N LYS A 416 -32.74 0.45 2.49
CA LYS A 416 -34.01 1.14 2.59
C LYS A 416 -34.41 1.67 1.20
N THR A 417 -35.54 1.22 0.69
CA THR A 417 -36.13 1.66 -0.58
C THR A 417 -37.56 2.14 -0.32
N ASP A 418 -38.09 2.97 -1.20
CA ASP A 418 -39.48 3.43 -1.11
C ASP A 418 -40.47 2.25 -1.05
N LEU A 419 -40.19 1.16 -1.79
CA LEU A 419 -40.99 -0.06 -1.76
C LEU A 419 -40.95 -0.76 -0.40
N LYS A 420 -39.78 -0.80 0.27
CA LYS A 420 -39.65 -1.32 1.63
C LYS A 420 -40.39 -0.46 2.62
N GLU A 421 -40.29 0.87 2.50
CA GLU A 421 -41.02 1.78 3.39
C GLU A 421 -42.53 1.60 3.26
N ARG A 422 -43.04 1.51 2.02
CA ARG A 422 -44.45 1.19 1.77
C ARG A 422 -44.84 -0.16 2.37
N PHE A 423 -44.04 -1.19 2.14
CA PHE A 423 -44.26 -2.52 2.72
C PHE A 423 -44.34 -2.44 4.25
N ASP A 424 -43.39 -1.78 4.91
CA ASP A 424 -43.37 -1.68 6.38
C ASP A 424 -44.57 -0.92 6.93
N ARG A 425 -44.95 0.21 6.30
CA ARG A 425 -46.12 0.99 6.72
C ARG A 425 -47.41 0.19 6.58
N LEU A 426 -47.63 -0.48 5.45
CA LEU A 426 -48.83 -1.29 5.20
C LEU A 426 -48.98 -2.46 6.19
N PHE A 427 -47.88 -3.01 6.70
CA PHE A 427 -47.92 -4.12 7.65
C PHE A 427 -47.96 -3.65 9.12
N ALA A 428 -47.52 -2.42 9.40
CA ALA A 428 -47.54 -1.82 10.74
C ALA A 428 -48.88 -1.11 11.05
N GLU A 429 -49.48 -0.46 10.06
CA GLU A 429 -50.69 0.35 10.20
C GLU A 429 -51.97 -0.48 10.05
N ARG A 430 -53.11 0.17 10.32
CA ARG A 430 -54.44 -0.40 10.16
C ARG A 430 -55.34 0.57 9.43
N GLY A 431 -56.04 0.06 8.42
CA GLY A 431 -57.14 0.77 7.79
C GLY A 431 -58.38 0.72 8.67
N THR A 432 -59.24 1.72 8.52
CA THR A 432 -60.51 1.81 9.22
C THR A 432 -61.61 2.18 8.23
N VAL A 433 -62.65 1.35 8.17
CA VAL A 433 -63.87 1.62 7.41
C VAL A 433 -64.97 2.01 8.39
N ILE A 434 -65.72 3.06 8.07
CA ILE A 434 -66.92 3.47 8.80
C ILE A 434 -68.12 3.24 7.92
N ILE A 435 -69.06 2.42 8.40
CA ILE A 435 -70.33 2.14 7.73
C ILE A 435 -71.45 2.69 8.62
N GLU A 436 -72.20 3.64 8.08
CA GLU A 436 -73.27 4.31 8.80
C GLU A 436 -74.55 3.45 8.82
N SER A 437 -75.21 3.41 9.97
CA SER A 437 -76.56 2.83 10.05
C SER A 437 -77.58 3.84 9.54
N LYS A 438 -78.58 3.36 8.79
CA LYS A 438 -79.75 4.17 8.37
C LYS A 438 -80.54 4.78 9.54
N THR A 439 -80.38 4.24 10.75
CA THR A 439 -81.06 4.74 11.95
C THR A 439 -80.36 5.95 12.60
N GLU A 440 -79.28 6.46 11.99
CA GLU A 440 -78.49 7.66 12.39
C GLU A 440 -77.96 7.65 13.84
N ASN A 441 -78.10 6.55 14.59
CA ASN A 441 -77.72 6.51 16.01
C ASN A 441 -76.51 5.60 16.30
N MET A 442 -76.04 4.85 15.30
CA MET A 442 -74.92 3.90 15.43
C MET A 442 -74.13 3.79 14.12
N TYR A 443 -72.84 3.51 14.22
CA TYR A 443 -72.00 3.14 13.07
C TYR A 443 -71.16 1.89 13.38
N TYR A 444 -70.75 1.22 12.31
CA TYR A 444 -69.81 0.11 12.36
C TYR A 444 -68.42 0.61 12.00
N GLU A 445 -67.47 0.39 12.90
CA GLU A 445 -66.04 0.59 12.67
C GLU A 445 -65.40 -0.75 12.34
N ILE A 446 -64.92 -0.91 11.12
CA ILE A 446 -64.17 -2.09 10.66
C ILE A 446 -62.70 -1.76 10.64
N LYS A 447 -61.92 -2.36 11.53
CA LYS A 447 -60.46 -2.23 11.51
C LYS A 447 -59.84 -3.43 10.83
N TYR A 448 -59.02 -3.17 9.83
CA TYR A 448 -58.29 -4.20 9.10
C TYR A 448 -56.81 -3.86 9.03
N GLY A 449 -55.99 -4.87 8.79
CA GLY A 449 -54.56 -4.68 8.51
C GLY A 449 -54.14 -5.61 7.41
N VAL A 450 -52.96 -5.40 6.83
CA VAL A 450 -52.45 -6.30 5.80
C VAL A 450 -51.90 -7.56 6.47
N GLN A 451 -52.26 -8.73 5.93
CA GLN A 451 -51.76 -10.03 6.36
C GLN A 451 -50.52 -10.42 5.54
N PHE A 452 -50.63 -10.35 4.22
CA PHE A 452 -49.51 -10.55 3.30
C PHE A 452 -49.77 -9.95 1.92
N VAL A 453 -48.72 -9.85 1.11
CA VAL A 453 -48.81 -9.55 -0.33
C VAL A 453 -49.09 -10.86 -1.06
N ASN A 454 -50.26 -10.97 -1.68
CA ASN A 454 -50.69 -12.15 -2.43
C ASN A 454 -50.23 -12.12 -3.89
N ASP A 455 -50.21 -10.95 -4.51
CA ASP A 455 -49.68 -10.75 -5.87
C ASP A 455 -48.63 -9.63 -5.87
N TRP A 456 -47.37 -10.00 -6.04
CA TRP A 456 -46.25 -9.07 -6.01
C TRP A 456 -46.15 -8.21 -7.27
N HIS A 457 -46.64 -8.68 -8.42
CA HIS A 457 -46.65 -7.88 -9.64
C HIS A 457 -47.63 -6.70 -9.51
N ILE A 458 -48.84 -6.97 -9.02
CA ILE A 458 -49.85 -5.94 -8.76
C ILE A 458 -49.38 -5.02 -7.64
N PHE A 459 -48.87 -5.59 -6.55
CA PHE A 459 -48.33 -4.80 -5.44
C PHE A 459 -47.19 -3.88 -5.90
N HIS A 460 -46.25 -4.37 -6.71
CA HIS A 460 -45.14 -3.59 -7.24
C HIS A 460 -45.62 -2.52 -8.24
N LYS A 461 -46.58 -2.83 -9.11
CA LYS A 461 -47.21 -1.85 -10.01
C LYS A 461 -47.83 -0.69 -9.24
N ASN A 462 -48.53 -1.00 -8.15
CA ASN A 462 -49.16 -0.01 -7.29
C ASN A 462 -48.17 0.81 -6.44
N HIS A 463 -46.93 0.36 -6.32
CA HIS A 463 -45.89 1.16 -5.65
C HIS A 463 -45.70 2.51 -6.34
N ILE A 464 -45.78 2.54 -7.68
CA ILE A 464 -45.67 3.76 -8.46
C ILE A 464 -46.87 4.68 -8.20
N LYS A 465 -48.08 4.09 -8.07
CA LYS A 465 -49.32 4.84 -7.78
C LYS A 465 -49.28 5.49 -6.40
N TYR A 466 -48.84 4.76 -5.37
CA TYR A 466 -48.91 5.20 -3.97
C TYR A 466 -47.54 5.57 -3.38
N GLN A 467 -46.62 6.09 -4.20
CA GLN A 467 -45.28 6.43 -3.74
C GLN A 467 -45.35 7.48 -2.63
N ASN A 468 -44.93 7.11 -1.41
CA ASN A 468 -45.03 7.92 -0.18
C ASN A 468 -46.44 8.25 0.31
N GLU A 469 -47.49 7.69 -0.32
CA GLU A 469 -48.89 7.99 -0.04
C GLU A 469 -49.65 6.77 0.52
N THR A 470 -49.03 6.03 1.45
CA THR A 470 -49.66 4.84 2.05
C THR A 470 -51.00 5.13 2.73
N ALA A 471 -51.20 6.34 3.25
CA ALA A 471 -52.49 6.77 3.79
C ALA A 471 -53.58 6.84 2.71
N GLN A 472 -53.24 7.31 1.50
CA GLN A 472 -54.16 7.31 0.36
C GLN A 472 -54.47 5.89 -0.10
N GLU A 473 -53.49 4.99 -0.08
CA GLU A 473 -53.71 3.56 -0.37
C GLU A 473 -54.70 2.93 0.60
N TYR A 474 -54.59 3.19 1.91
CA TYR A 474 -55.59 2.73 2.87
C TYR A 474 -56.96 3.37 2.66
N ASN A 475 -57.02 4.64 2.26
CA ASN A 475 -58.28 5.31 1.94
C ASN A 475 -58.95 4.65 0.72
N ASP A 476 -58.20 4.40 -0.35
CA ASP A 476 -58.70 3.71 -1.54
C ASP A 476 -59.20 2.29 -1.18
N ILE A 477 -58.41 1.50 -0.44
CA ILE A 477 -58.84 0.17 0.05
C ILE A 477 -60.11 0.29 0.91
N SER A 478 -60.17 1.26 1.82
CA SER A 478 -61.32 1.47 2.70
C SER A 478 -62.58 1.84 1.92
N ASN A 479 -62.44 2.65 0.88
CA ASN A 479 -63.55 3.04 0.00
C ASN A 479 -64.07 1.86 -0.82
N TYR A 480 -63.20 0.98 -1.32
CA TYR A 480 -63.63 -0.27 -1.97
C TYR A 480 -64.42 -1.16 -1.02
N ILE A 481 -63.90 -1.39 0.19
CA ILE A 481 -64.59 -2.19 1.21
C ILE A 481 -65.93 -1.55 1.59
N LYS A 482 -65.93 -0.22 1.82
CA LYS A 482 -67.14 0.54 2.17
C LYS A 482 -68.20 0.40 1.10
N ASN A 483 -67.87 0.69 -0.15
CA ASN A 483 -68.82 0.69 -1.26
C ASN A 483 -69.43 -0.70 -1.46
N GLU A 484 -68.64 -1.76 -1.42
CA GLU A 484 -69.15 -3.12 -1.59
C GLU A 484 -70.06 -3.54 -0.44
N ILE A 485 -69.68 -3.26 0.82
CA ILE A 485 -70.53 -3.58 1.96
C ILE A 485 -71.80 -2.72 1.94
N GLU A 486 -71.71 -1.41 1.66
CA GLU A 486 -72.88 -0.54 1.57
C GLU A 486 -73.82 -0.93 0.43
N LEU A 487 -73.29 -1.27 -0.75
CA LEU A 487 -74.09 -1.74 -1.89
C LEU A 487 -74.85 -3.02 -1.54
N GLU A 488 -74.20 -4.03 -0.95
CA GLU A 488 -74.86 -5.29 -0.64
C GLU A 488 -75.78 -5.16 0.59
N VAL A 489 -75.44 -4.32 1.58
CA VAL A 489 -76.33 -3.96 2.69
C VAL A 489 -77.56 -3.22 2.19
N MET A 490 -77.41 -2.30 1.22
CA MET A 490 -78.55 -1.64 0.55
C MET A 490 -79.38 -2.63 -0.28
N ARG A 491 -78.76 -3.65 -0.87
CA ARG A 491 -79.41 -4.66 -1.74
C ARG A 491 -80.14 -5.76 -0.96
N VAL A 492 -79.56 -6.25 0.13
CA VAL A 492 -80.03 -7.43 0.88
C VAL A 492 -80.83 -7.03 2.13
N ALA A 493 -80.57 -5.85 2.72
CA ALA A 493 -80.88 -5.59 4.12
C ALA A 493 -81.55 -4.24 4.43
N GLY A 494 -82.35 -3.69 3.52
CA GLY A 494 -83.26 -2.56 3.85
C GLY A 494 -84.05 -2.76 5.15
N PRO A 495 -84.59 -3.97 5.44
CA PRO A 495 -85.30 -4.28 6.69
C PRO A 495 -84.47 -5.03 7.77
N LEU A 496 -83.26 -5.50 7.47
CA LEU A 496 -82.48 -6.36 8.39
C LEU A 496 -81.66 -5.57 9.43
N ILE A 497 -81.31 -4.30 9.14
CA ILE A 497 -80.57 -3.45 10.09
C ILE A 497 -81.43 -3.07 11.30
N GLU A 498 -82.76 -3.08 11.17
CA GLU A 498 -83.67 -2.69 12.27
C GLU A 498 -84.09 -3.85 13.19
N LEU A 499 -83.93 -5.12 12.77
CA LEU A 499 -84.48 -6.29 13.49
C LEU A 499 -83.56 -7.54 13.58
N ALA A 500 -82.36 -7.52 13.02
CA ALA A 500 -81.47 -8.69 13.10
C ALA A 500 -80.86 -8.87 14.50
N ASP A 501 -80.89 -10.12 15.00
CA ASP A 501 -80.00 -10.60 16.07
C ASP A 501 -78.59 -10.07 15.80
N THR A 502 -78.06 -9.29 16.74
CA THR A 502 -76.83 -8.52 16.56
C THR A 502 -75.68 -9.39 16.06
N ARG A 503 -75.64 -10.67 16.47
CA ARG A 503 -74.61 -11.61 16.01
C ARG A 503 -74.70 -11.96 14.52
N LYS A 504 -75.92 -12.05 13.96
CA LYS A 504 -76.13 -12.34 12.54
C LYS A 504 -75.63 -11.21 11.65
N LEU A 505 -75.82 -9.97 12.08
CA LEU A 505 -75.35 -8.81 11.33
C LEU A 505 -73.82 -8.67 11.37
N ASP A 506 -73.19 -8.94 12.53
CA ASP A 506 -71.71 -8.97 12.60
C ASP A 506 -71.15 -10.05 11.66
N GLN A 507 -71.74 -11.25 11.68
CA GLN A 507 -71.33 -12.35 10.81
C GLN A 507 -71.54 -12.04 9.32
N GLU A 508 -72.62 -11.33 8.98
CA GLU A 508 -72.87 -10.91 7.60
C GLU A 508 -71.87 -9.86 7.12
N ILE A 509 -71.50 -8.89 7.98
CA ILE A 509 -70.47 -7.90 7.67
C ILE A 509 -69.09 -8.58 7.52
N GLU A 510 -68.78 -9.57 8.36
CA GLU A 510 -67.56 -10.40 8.20
C GLU A 510 -67.57 -11.15 6.86
N ASN A 511 -68.68 -11.79 6.50
CA ASN A 511 -68.83 -12.49 5.21
C ASN A 511 -68.67 -11.52 4.02
N LEU A 512 -69.28 -10.33 4.08
CA LEU A 512 -69.15 -9.31 3.03
C LEU A 512 -67.71 -8.81 2.94
N PHE A 513 -67.05 -8.56 4.07
CA PHE A 513 -65.63 -8.20 4.10
C PHE A 513 -64.77 -9.29 3.45
N GLU A 514 -65.00 -10.56 3.76
CA GLU A 514 -64.32 -11.69 3.11
C GLU A 514 -64.60 -11.73 1.60
N GLN A 515 -65.83 -11.43 1.18
CA GLN A 515 -66.15 -11.30 -0.25
C GLN A 515 -65.38 -10.17 -0.91
N THR A 516 -65.13 -9.03 -0.25
CA THR A 516 -64.32 -7.95 -0.84
C THR A 516 -62.84 -8.33 -1.04
N GLN A 517 -62.36 -9.40 -0.41
CA GLN A 517 -60.95 -9.80 -0.44
C GLN A 517 -60.44 -10.13 -1.85
N HIS A 518 -61.27 -10.67 -2.74
CA HIS A 518 -60.85 -10.92 -4.13
C HIS A 518 -60.56 -9.61 -4.86
N ILE A 519 -61.43 -8.60 -4.72
CA ILE A 519 -61.23 -7.26 -5.31
C ILE A 519 -59.96 -6.61 -4.76
N ILE A 520 -59.74 -6.67 -3.44
CA ILE A 520 -58.52 -6.12 -2.84
C ILE A 520 -57.26 -6.84 -3.33
N THR A 521 -57.35 -8.14 -3.56
CA THR A 521 -56.24 -8.92 -4.13
C THR A 521 -55.97 -8.51 -5.58
N ASP A 522 -57.01 -8.40 -6.40
CA ASP A 522 -56.89 -8.10 -7.83
C ASP A 522 -56.49 -6.64 -8.09
N GLU A 523 -56.93 -5.70 -7.25
CA GLU A 523 -56.62 -4.28 -7.42
C GLU A 523 -55.33 -3.86 -6.70
N PHE A 524 -55.04 -4.43 -5.52
CA PHE A 524 -53.93 -4.00 -4.67
C PHE A 524 -52.81 -5.03 -4.52
N GLY A 525 -53.06 -6.30 -4.85
CA GLY A 525 -52.13 -7.42 -4.62
C GLY A 525 -52.04 -7.84 -3.15
N LEU A 526 -52.99 -7.43 -2.31
CA LEU A 526 -52.93 -7.57 -0.86
C LEU A 526 -53.97 -8.55 -0.31
N LEU A 527 -53.54 -9.41 0.63
CA LEU A 527 -54.45 -10.12 1.51
C LEU A 527 -54.60 -9.38 2.84
N LEU A 528 -55.84 -9.09 3.24
CA LEU A 528 -56.14 -8.42 4.51
C LEU A 528 -56.30 -9.46 5.62
N LYS A 529 -56.01 -9.06 6.86
CA LYS A 529 -56.31 -9.82 8.07
C LYS A 529 -57.83 -9.82 8.30
N ALA A 530 -58.32 -10.83 9.01
CA ALA A 530 -59.68 -10.86 9.51
C ALA A 530 -60.05 -9.51 10.17
N PRO A 531 -61.23 -8.95 9.83
CA PRO A 531 -61.63 -7.63 10.31
C PRO A 531 -61.86 -7.67 11.82
N ARG A 532 -61.62 -6.54 12.48
CA ARG A 532 -62.07 -6.31 13.85
C ARG A 532 -63.24 -5.35 13.80
N LEU A 533 -64.42 -5.89 14.06
CA LEU A 533 -65.66 -5.11 14.10
C LEU A 533 -65.85 -4.48 15.48
N ARG A 534 -66.18 -3.19 15.47
CA ARG A 534 -66.63 -2.47 16.66
C ARG A 534 -67.87 -1.67 16.30
N ARG A 535 -68.92 -1.83 17.09
CA ARG A 535 -70.12 -0.99 17.03
C ARG A 535 -69.91 0.23 17.90
N VAL A 536 -70.29 1.40 17.41
CA VAL A 536 -70.18 2.65 18.14
C VAL A 536 -71.51 3.37 18.08
N ALA A 537 -72.10 3.64 19.25
CA ALA A 537 -73.26 4.51 19.34
C ALA A 537 -72.82 5.95 19.13
N HIS A 538 -73.61 6.74 18.40
CA HIS A 538 -73.38 8.18 18.29
C HIS A 538 -73.38 8.87 19.67
N ASN A 539 -74.12 8.33 20.64
CA ASN A 539 -74.17 8.81 22.03
C ASN A 539 -72.88 8.63 22.85
N ASP A 540 -71.89 7.86 22.36
CA ASP A 540 -70.57 7.72 23.01
C ASP A 540 -69.54 8.76 22.51
N LEU A 541 -69.89 9.57 21.51
CA LEU A 541 -69.22 10.84 21.23
C LEU A 541 -69.97 11.90 22.03
N ASN A 542 -69.27 12.63 22.91
CA ASN A 542 -69.91 13.75 23.61
C ASN A 542 -70.47 14.68 22.52
N ASP A 543 -71.72 15.15 22.59
CA ASP A 543 -72.30 16.03 21.54
C ASP A 543 -71.38 17.24 21.22
N ASN A 544 -70.59 17.63 22.22
CA ASN A 544 -69.53 18.63 22.12
C ASN A 544 -68.40 18.27 21.14
N GLU A 545 -68.03 17.00 20.98
CA GLU A 545 -67.01 16.49 20.05
C GLU A 545 -67.47 16.53 18.59
N ILE A 546 -68.71 16.12 18.32
CA ILE A 546 -69.31 16.19 16.98
C ILE A 546 -69.55 17.65 16.57
N HIS A 547 -70.09 18.47 17.48
CA HIS A 547 -70.20 19.91 17.25
C HIS A 547 -68.82 20.56 17.07
N ALA A 548 -67.81 20.21 17.87
CA ALA A 548 -66.46 20.73 17.71
C ALA A 548 -65.83 20.32 16.38
N ALA A 549 -65.99 19.08 15.92
CA ALA A 549 -65.49 18.62 14.63
C ALA A 549 -66.17 19.36 13.46
N ALA A 550 -67.50 19.52 13.50
CA ALA A 550 -68.24 20.29 12.52
C ALA A 550 -67.80 21.78 12.50
N PHE A 551 -67.58 22.40 13.66
CA PHE A 551 -67.07 23.78 13.75
C PHE A 551 -65.61 23.91 13.28
N LEU A 552 -64.78 22.88 13.49
CA LEU A 552 -63.39 22.87 13.00
C LEU A 552 -63.34 22.76 11.47
N GLU A 553 -64.18 21.92 10.87
CA GLU A 553 -64.27 21.81 9.41
C GLU A 553 -64.87 23.09 8.80
N GLN A 554 -65.90 23.66 9.42
CA GLN A 554 -66.46 24.95 9.01
C GLN A 554 -65.41 26.08 9.09
N ARG A 555 -64.55 26.09 10.13
CA ARG A 555 -63.42 27.05 10.21
C ARG A 555 -62.41 26.86 9.10
N LYS A 556 -62.14 25.62 8.71
CA LYS A 556 -61.19 25.31 7.63
C LYS A 556 -61.74 25.84 6.30
N GLN A 557 -63.02 25.62 6.03
CA GLN A 557 -63.69 26.17 4.85
C GLN A 557 -63.70 27.71 4.85
N ILE A 558 -64.13 28.35 5.95
CA ILE A 558 -64.11 29.82 6.07
C ILE A 558 -62.69 30.39 5.89
N ARG A 559 -61.64 29.69 6.34
CA ARG A 559 -60.25 30.14 6.15
C ARG A 559 -59.79 30.06 4.69
N GLU A 560 -60.17 29.01 3.97
CA GLU A 560 -59.83 28.90 2.56
C GLU A 560 -60.62 29.93 1.73
N GLU A 561 -61.90 30.14 2.05
CA GLU A 561 -62.70 31.21 1.43
C GLU A 561 -62.14 32.61 1.75
N LEU A 562 -61.71 32.85 2.99
CA LEU A 562 -61.11 34.13 3.39
C LEU A 562 -59.79 34.38 2.63
N LYS A 563 -58.96 33.35 2.44
CA LYS A 563 -57.73 33.49 1.63
C LYS A 563 -58.05 33.87 0.19
N LEU A 564 -59.09 33.29 -0.40
CA LEU A 564 -59.53 33.61 -1.76
C LEU A 564 -60.07 35.05 -1.83
N ALA A 565 -60.92 35.45 -0.89
CA ALA A 565 -61.47 36.80 -0.81
C ALA A 565 -60.37 37.88 -0.66
N VAL A 566 -59.32 37.60 0.14
CA VAL A 566 -58.15 38.50 0.27
C VAL A 566 -57.36 38.60 -1.04
N LEU A 567 -57.22 37.50 -1.78
CA LEU A 567 -56.55 37.51 -3.09
C LEU A 567 -57.36 38.25 -4.16
N GLU A 568 -58.69 38.29 -4.00
CA GLU A 568 -59.62 38.96 -4.92
C GLU A 568 -59.89 40.43 -4.53
N GLU A 569 -59.28 40.94 -3.45
CA GLU A 569 -59.44 42.31 -2.92
C GLU A 569 -60.91 42.68 -2.62
N ASP A 570 -61.74 41.72 -2.21
CA ASP A 570 -63.15 41.93 -1.81
C ASP A 570 -63.23 42.25 -0.30
N ASP A 571 -63.04 43.52 0.04
CA ASP A 571 -63.00 44.01 1.43
C ASP A 571 -64.28 43.69 2.22
N ASP A 572 -65.46 43.75 1.58
CA ASP A 572 -66.75 43.48 2.21
C ASP A 572 -66.88 42.00 2.61
N LEU A 573 -66.47 41.09 1.71
CA LEU A 573 -66.48 39.65 1.97
C LEU A 573 -65.42 39.24 3.01
N VAL A 574 -64.26 39.90 3.00
CA VAL A 574 -63.20 39.70 4.01
C VAL A 574 -63.71 40.08 5.40
N GLU A 575 -64.43 41.19 5.55
CA GLU A 575 -65.02 41.59 6.83
C GLU A 575 -66.07 40.56 7.31
N GLU A 576 -66.96 40.12 6.41
CA GLU A 576 -68.00 39.14 6.74
C GLU A 576 -67.42 37.79 7.19
N LEU A 577 -66.45 37.25 6.44
CA LEU A 577 -65.81 35.97 6.73
C LEU A 577 -64.95 36.04 8.01
N SER A 578 -64.27 37.17 8.24
CA SER A 578 -63.51 37.40 9.47
C SER A 578 -64.41 37.42 10.71
N LYS A 579 -65.60 38.03 10.59
CA LYS A 579 -66.63 38.02 11.64
C LYS A 579 -67.15 36.60 11.90
N LYS A 580 -67.51 35.85 10.85
CA LYS A 580 -67.93 34.45 10.97
C LYS A 580 -66.86 33.56 11.60
N LEU A 581 -65.60 33.78 11.26
CA LEU A 581 -64.46 33.04 11.84
C LEU A 581 -64.30 33.34 13.35
N THR A 582 -64.53 34.59 13.74
CA THR A 582 -64.49 35.04 15.14
C THR A 582 -65.64 34.43 15.94
N GLU A 583 -66.87 34.50 15.43
CA GLU A 583 -68.06 33.91 16.06
C GLU A 583 -67.92 32.39 16.22
N SER A 584 -67.39 31.70 15.20
CA SER A 584 -67.09 30.26 15.27
C SER A 584 -66.02 29.94 16.32
N SER A 585 -65.00 30.78 16.44
CA SER A 585 -63.94 30.63 17.45
C SER A 585 -64.45 30.84 18.88
N GLU A 586 -65.36 31.79 19.10
CA GLU A 586 -66.00 31.99 20.40
C GLU A 586 -66.92 30.82 20.79
N ARG A 587 -67.65 30.25 19.81
CA ARG A 587 -68.48 29.05 20.04
C ARG A 587 -67.62 27.85 20.43
N LEU A 588 -66.49 27.62 19.75
CA LEU A 588 -65.53 26.58 20.14
C LEU A 588 -64.93 26.80 21.53
N LYS A 589 -64.62 28.04 21.91
CA LYS A 589 -64.17 28.38 23.28
C LYS A 589 -65.24 28.04 24.32
N LYS A 590 -66.51 28.38 24.05
CA LYS A 590 -67.63 28.03 24.95
C LYS A 590 -67.77 26.53 25.11
N ILE A 591 -67.70 25.76 24.02
CA ILE A 591 -67.75 24.29 24.06
C ILE A 591 -66.61 23.72 24.92
N SER A 592 -65.37 24.22 24.72
CA SER A 592 -64.19 23.77 25.48
C SER A 592 -64.23 24.14 26.98
N ALA A 593 -64.97 25.18 27.35
CA ALA A 593 -65.12 25.58 28.76
C ALA A 593 -66.11 24.69 29.53
N THR A 594 -67.09 24.10 28.84
CA THR A 594 -68.11 23.20 29.44
C THR A 594 -67.66 21.76 29.61
N ASP A 595 -66.60 21.33 28.90
CA ASP A 595 -66.13 19.95 28.93
C ASP A 595 -64.62 19.86 29.20
N SER A 596 -64.27 19.55 30.46
CA SER A 596 -62.89 19.50 30.96
C SER A 596 -61.98 18.46 30.27
N LYS A 597 -62.53 17.56 29.45
CA LYS A 597 -61.75 16.63 28.61
C LYS A 597 -61.27 17.27 27.30
N PHE A 598 -61.84 18.40 26.90
CA PHE A 598 -61.51 19.11 25.66
C PHE A 598 -60.45 20.20 25.90
N ILE A 599 -59.22 19.81 26.25
CA ILE A 599 -58.10 20.76 26.33
C ILE A 599 -57.66 21.10 24.91
N ILE A 600 -58.16 22.20 24.36
CA ILE A 600 -57.59 22.82 23.16
C ILE A 600 -56.19 23.27 23.54
N LYS A 601 -55.15 22.57 23.08
CA LYS A 601 -53.77 23.06 23.20
C LYS A 601 -53.68 24.40 22.46
N GLU A 602 -53.40 25.46 23.22
CA GLU A 602 -53.31 26.86 22.80
C GLU A 602 -52.15 27.16 21.82
N SER A 603 -51.56 26.15 21.18
CA SER A 603 -50.34 26.27 20.38
C SER A 603 -50.55 26.83 18.97
N ASN A 604 -51.77 27.16 18.56
CA ASN A 604 -52.05 27.71 17.21
C ASN A 604 -52.60 29.14 17.19
N VAL A 605 -52.59 29.88 18.32
CA VAL A 605 -53.08 31.27 18.39
C VAL A 605 -51.95 32.31 18.36
N LYS A 606 -50.67 31.91 18.51
CA LYS A 606 -49.53 32.85 18.59
C LYS A 606 -48.63 32.96 17.34
N GLN A 607 -48.96 32.35 16.21
CA GLN A 607 -48.09 32.38 15.02
C GLN A 607 -48.59 33.20 13.82
N LEU A 608 -49.50 34.14 14.04
CA LEU A 608 -49.96 35.07 12.98
C LEU A 608 -50.05 36.53 13.47
N GLY A 609 -49.19 36.91 14.43
CA GLY A 609 -49.03 38.31 14.87
C GLY A 609 -47.63 38.88 14.64
N GLU A 610 -46.71 38.12 14.06
CA GLU A 610 -45.35 38.55 13.70
C GLU A 610 -45.05 38.00 12.32
N ASN A 611 -45.59 38.64 11.28
CA ASN A 611 -45.07 38.60 9.91
C ASN A 611 -45.77 39.66 9.04
N ASP A 612 -45.96 40.86 9.60
CA ASP A 612 -46.13 42.08 8.82
C ASP A 612 -45.18 43.14 9.41
N SER A 613 -43.95 43.10 8.91
CA SER A 613 -42.95 44.17 8.91
C SER A 613 -42.01 43.95 7.73
#